data_AF-A0A2V8SFW4-F1
#
_entry.id   AF-A0A2V8SFW4-F1
#
_cell.length_a   1.000
_cell.length_b   1.000
_cell.length_c   1.000
_cell.angle_alpha   90.00
_cell.angle_beta   90.00
_cell.angle_gamma   90.00
#
_symmetry.space_group_name_H-M   'P 1'
#
loop_
_entity.id
_entity.type
_entity.pdbx_description
1 polymer ?
#
loop_
_entity_poly.entity_id
_entity_poly.type
_entity_poly.pdbx_seq_one_letter_code
_entity_poly.pdbx_strand_id
1 'polypeptide(L)'
;NQLAYAHPHWWYLSDSNVEWGEDAGGLAAYLKARGETKVRGALLGGYWALSHYGVQYLDLFAPPEERTPETKYVAIGASYLNGSTVLAGPPGSGRETDELRVNFFDEYRRRTPEAVIGNSIYVFRVR
;
A
#
# COMPACT_ATOMS: atom_id res chain seq x y z
N ASN A 1 -16.27 -12.42 17.76
CA ASN A 1 -15.56 -11.42 18.59
C ASN A 1 -15.07 -12.07 19.88
N GLN A 2 -14.02 -12.92 19.80
CA GLN A 2 -13.50 -13.63 20.98
C GLN A 2 -12.07 -14.19 20.83
N LEU A 3 -11.25 -13.67 19.91
CA LEU A 3 -9.84 -14.07 19.75
C LEU A 3 -8.83 -12.93 19.97
N ALA A 4 -9.31 -11.71 20.29
CA ALA A 4 -8.46 -10.52 20.44
C ALA A 4 -7.98 -10.24 21.88
N TYR A 5 -8.31 -11.09 22.87
CA TYR A 5 -8.10 -10.75 24.28
C TYR A 5 -6.73 -11.16 24.88
N ALA A 6 -6.08 -12.19 24.36
CA ALA A 6 -4.88 -12.73 25.03
C ALA A 6 -3.56 -12.02 24.65
N HIS A 7 -3.45 -11.51 23.42
CA HIS A 7 -2.24 -10.84 22.93
C HIS A 7 -2.62 -9.75 21.91
N PRO A 8 -2.91 -8.51 22.34
CA PRO A 8 -3.16 -7.42 21.39
C PRO A 8 -1.83 -7.05 20.73
N HIS A 9 -1.48 -7.77 19.66
CA HIS A 9 -0.49 -7.30 18.73
C HIS A 9 -1.03 -6.00 18.12
N TRP A 10 -0.23 -4.93 18.14
CA TRP A 10 -0.52 -3.57 17.63
C TRP A 10 -1.09 -3.48 16.20
N TRP A 11 -1.13 -4.61 15.50
CA TRP A 11 -1.56 -4.86 14.14
C TRP A 11 -3.09 -4.97 14.01
N TYR A 12 -3.79 -5.21 15.12
CA TYR A 12 -5.26 -5.34 15.15
C TYR A 12 -6.01 -4.02 15.32
N LEU A 13 -5.30 -2.90 15.53
CA LEU A 13 -5.91 -1.58 15.71
C LEU A 13 -5.93 -0.80 14.39
N SER A 14 -6.47 -1.39 13.33
CA SER A 14 -6.98 -0.61 12.20
C SER A 14 -8.42 -0.25 12.52
N ASP A 15 -8.66 0.95 13.04
CA ASP A 15 -10.00 1.50 13.16
C ASP A 15 -10.62 1.60 11.75
N SER A 16 -11.63 0.76 11.50
CA SER A 16 -12.31 0.54 10.22
C SER A 16 -13.03 1.76 9.60
N ASN A 17 -12.87 2.96 10.18
CA ASN A 17 -13.43 4.22 9.65
C ASN A 17 -12.43 5.02 8.79
N VAL A 18 -11.19 4.54 8.62
CA VAL A 18 -10.16 5.18 7.77
C VAL A 18 -10.16 4.65 6.33
N GLU A 19 -10.89 3.55 6.05
CA GLU A 19 -10.62 2.65 4.90
C GLU A 19 -11.28 3.00 3.56
N TRP A 20 -12.01 4.12 3.43
CA TRP A 20 -12.77 4.42 2.20
C TRP A 20 -12.30 5.66 1.44
N GLY A 21 -11.26 6.33 1.94
CA GLY A 21 -10.73 7.55 1.37
C GLY A 21 -9.27 7.74 1.76
N GLU A 22 -8.42 6.78 1.39
CA GLU A 22 -7.00 7.08 1.23
C GLU A 22 -6.90 8.39 0.45
N ASP A 23 -6.18 9.38 0.99
CA ASP A 23 -6.10 10.74 0.44
C ASP A 23 -5.40 10.75 -0.94
N ALA A 24 -6.13 10.27 -1.94
CA ALA A 24 -5.69 10.10 -3.31
C ALA A 24 -5.44 11.45 -3.98
N GLY A 25 -6.20 12.48 -3.56
CA GLY A 25 -5.95 13.86 -3.95
C GLY A 25 -4.59 14.35 -3.43
N GLY A 26 -4.30 14.14 -2.15
CA GLY A 26 -3.01 14.43 -1.55
C GLY A 26 -1.87 13.65 -2.17
N LEU A 27 -2.07 12.36 -2.47
CA LEU A 27 -1.06 11.52 -3.13
C LEU A 27 -0.80 12.00 -4.56
N ALA A 28 -1.85 12.34 -5.30
CA ALA A 28 -1.70 12.89 -6.65
C ALA A 28 -0.99 14.25 -6.64
N ALA A 29 -1.33 15.13 -5.71
CA ALA A 29 -0.65 16.42 -5.55
C ALA A 29 0.84 16.23 -5.22
N TYR A 30 1.16 15.30 -4.31
CA TYR A 30 2.52 14.95 -3.94
C TYR A 30 3.36 14.48 -5.13
N LEU A 31 2.80 13.58 -5.95
CA LEU A 31 3.44 13.01 -7.13
C LEU A 31 3.65 14.07 -8.22
N LYS A 32 2.63 14.86 -8.52
CA LYS A 32 2.70 15.92 -9.54
C LYS A 32 3.70 17.01 -9.19
N ALA A 33 3.80 17.40 -7.92
CA ALA A 33 4.81 18.34 -7.45
C ALA A 33 6.26 17.85 -7.71
N ARG A 34 6.43 16.54 -7.94
CA ARG A 34 7.71 15.88 -8.26
C ARG A 34 7.82 15.49 -9.74
N GLY A 35 6.87 15.88 -10.59
CA GLY A 35 6.83 15.53 -12.01
C GLY A 35 6.39 14.10 -12.30
N GLU A 36 5.86 13.38 -11.31
CA GLU A 36 5.43 11.99 -11.48
C GLU A 36 3.96 11.90 -11.86
N THR A 37 3.68 11.10 -12.89
CA THR A 37 2.32 10.79 -13.35
C THR A 37 1.96 9.31 -13.17
N LYS A 38 2.84 8.55 -12.50
CA LYS A 38 2.66 7.11 -12.24
C LYS A 38 3.12 6.77 -10.84
N VAL A 39 2.44 5.82 -10.21
CA VAL A 39 2.85 5.27 -8.92
C VAL A 39 2.52 3.80 -8.87
N ARG A 40 3.45 2.99 -8.36
CA ARG A 40 3.18 1.60 -8.02
C ARG A 40 2.61 1.55 -6.60
N GLY A 41 1.62 0.72 -6.32
CA GLY A 41 1.10 0.69 -4.96
C GLY A 41 0.22 -0.47 -4.59
N ALA A 42 -0.16 -0.47 -3.32
CA ALA A 42 -1.19 -1.30 -2.71
C ALA A 42 -2.09 -0.37 -1.88
N LEU A 43 -3.26 -0.05 -2.42
CA LEU A 43 -4.18 0.99 -1.94
C LEU A 43 -5.61 0.45 -1.87
N LEU A 44 -6.33 0.75 -0.78
CA LEU A 44 -7.74 0.42 -0.60
C LEU A 44 -8.61 1.48 -1.30
N GLY A 45 -9.01 1.20 -2.54
CA GLY A 45 -9.92 2.06 -3.32
C GLY A 45 -9.30 3.33 -3.90
N GLY A 46 -8.17 3.81 -3.37
CA GLY A 46 -7.44 4.97 -3.88
C GLY A 46 -6.94 4.83 -5.33
N TYR A 47 -6.80 3.60 -5.83
CA TYR A 47 -6.33 3.33 -7.18
C TYR A 47 -7.27 3.84 -8.29
N TRP A 48 -8.60 3.74 -8.10
CA TRP A 48 -9.57 4.31 -9.05
C TRP A 48 -9.53 5.84 -9.04
N ALA A 49 -9.42 6.43 -7.84
CA ALA A 49 -9.42 7.87 -7.65
C ALA A 49 -8.20 8.56 -8.28
N LEU A 50 -7.02 7.92 -8.25
CA LEU A 50 -5.79 8.47 -8.85
C LEU A 50 -5.92 8.75 -10.35
N SER A 51 -6.69 7.92 -11.07
CA SER A 51 -6.92 8.12 -12.51
C SER A 51 -7.65 9.44 -12.81
N HIS A 52 -8.59 9.86 -11.96
CA HIS A 52 -9.26 11.16 -12.08
C HIS A 52 -8.31 12.34 -11.88
N TYR A 53 -7.23 12.14 -11.13
CA TYR A 53 -6.17 13.12 -10.99
C TYR A 53 -5.09 12.99 -12.06
N GLY A 54 -5.24 12.13 -13.08
CA GLY A 54 -4.23 11.95 -14.12
C GLY A 54 -2.96 11.25 -13.64
N VAL A 55 -3.06 10.45 -12.57
CA VAL A 55 -1.97 9.59 -12.09
C VAL A 55 -2.32 8.13 -12.42
N GLN A 56 -1.46 7.47 -13.19
CA GLN A 56 -1.57 6.04 -13.46
C GLN A 56 -1.18 5.25 -12.21
N TYR A 57 -2.09 4.41 -11.72
CA TYR A 57 -1.80 3.44 -10.68
C TYR A 57 -1.34 2.12 -11.32
N LEU A 58 -0.21 1.59 -10.83
CA LEU A 58 0.28 0.25 -11.17
C LEU A 58 0.14 -0.64 -9.95
N ASP A 59 -0.68 -1.68 -10.04
CA ASP A 59 -0.89 -2.60 -8.91
C ASP A 59 0.41 -3.34 -8.58
N LEU A 60 0.84 -3.24 -7.33
CA LEU A 60 2.04 -3.91 -6.84
C LEU A 60 1.92 -5.43 -6.89
N PHE A 61 0.70 -5.96 -6.89
CA PHE A 61 0.41 -7.39 -7.01
C PHE A 61 0.24 -7.86 -8.45
N ALA A 62 0.13 -6.96 -9.44
CA ALA A 62 0.04 -7.34 -10.86
C ALA A 62 1.23 -8.19 -11.30
N PRO A 63 1.14 -9.01 -12.35
CA PRO A 63 2.29 -9.73 -12.89
C PRO A 63 3.49 -8.81 -13.23
N PRO A 64 4.75 -9.26 -13.14
CA PRO A 64 5.93 -8.42 -13.38
C PRO A 64 5.92 -7.64 -14.70
N GLU A 65 5.37 -8.24 -15.76
CA GLU A 65 5.20 -7.64 -17.09
C GLU A 65 4.30 -6.39 -17.06
N GLU A 66 3.26 -6.40 -16.22
CA GLU A 66 2.33 -5.28 -16.02
C GLU A 66 2.88 -4.21 -15.06
N ARG A 67 3.97 -4.51 -14.35
CA ARG A 67 4.65 -3.56 -13.46
C ARG A 67 5.61 -2.62 -14.19
N THR A 68 5.74 -2.72 -15.51
CA THR A 68 6.60 -1.85 -16.31
C THR A 68 5.83 -0.61 -16.81
N PRO A 69 6.43 0.59 -16.83
CA PRO A 69 7.79 0.94 -16.40
C PRO A 69 7.95 1.01 -14.88
N GLU A 70 9.20 0.96 -14.39
CA GLU A 70 9.51 1.25 -13.00
C GLU A 70 9.05 2.67 -12.61
N THR A 71 8.55 2.82 -11.39
CA THR A 71 8.13 4.09 -10.81
C THR A 71 9.15 4.57 -9.79
N LYS A 72 9.31 5.89 -9.65
CA LYS A 72 10.18 6.47 -8.63
C LYS A 72 9.68 6.20 -7.20
N TYR A 73 8.36 6.10 -7.05
CA TYR A 73 7.69 5.91 -5.78
C TYR A 73 6.85 4.64 -5.75
N VAL A 74 6.77 4.05 -4.55
CA VAL A 74 5.80 3.03 -4.15
C VAL A 74 4.90 3.63 -3.07
N ALA A 75 3.58 3.54 -3.23
CA ALA A 75 2.58 3.99 -2.27
C ALA A 75 1.87 2.79 -1.62
N ILE A 76 1.89 2.70 -0.29
CA ILE A 76 1.31 1.57 0.46
C ILE A 76 0.36 2.12 1.50
N GLY A 77 -0.89 1.65 1.47
CA GLY A 77 -1.89 1.95 2.49
C GLY A 77 -1.55 1.33 3.84
N ALA A 78 -1.96 1.96 4.93
CA ALA A 78 -1.66 1.51 6.30
C ALA A 78 -2.09 0.05 6.55
N SER A 79 -3.28 -0.34 6.09
CA SER A 79 -3.81 -1.71 6.24
C SER A 79 -3.06 -2.74 5.35
N TYR A 80 -2.46 -2.30 4.24
CA TYR A 80 -1.52 -3.16 3.49
C TYR A 80 -0.17 -3.25 4.20
N LEU A 81 0.37 -2.12 4.68
CA LEU A 81 1.67 -2.06 5.34
C LEU A 81 1.70 -2.90 6.63
N ASN A 82 0.60 -2.89 7.39
CA ASN A 82 0.42 -3.75 8.57
C ASN A 82 -0.01 -5.19 8.22
N GLY A 83 -0.17 -5.55 6.95
CA GLY A 83 -0.47 -6.92 6.52
C GLY A 83 -1.92 -7.39 6.69
N SER A 84 -2.82 -6.56 7.23
CA SER A 84 -4.22 -6.95 7.48
C SER A 84 -5.04 -7.16 6.20
N THR A 85 -4.73 -6.40 5.13
CA THR A 85 -5.45 -6.45 3.84
C THR A 85 -4.75 -7.31 2.77
N VAL A 86 -3.53 -7.76 3.03
CA VAL A 86 -2.77 -8.54 2.04
C VAL A 86 -3.47 -9.89 1.82
N LEU A 87 -3.94 -10.15 0.60
CA LEU A 87 -4.61 -11.40 0.22
C LEU A 87 -3.61 -12.53 0.02
N ALA A 88 -4.09 -13.78 0.08
CA ALA A 88 -3.28 -14.93 -0.33
C ALA A 88 -2.91 -14.81 -1.81
N GLY A 89 -1.71 -15.26 -2.17
CA GLY A 89 -1.22 -15.25 -3.55
C GLY A 89 -0.88 -16.65 -4.06
N PRO A 90 -0.67 -16.81 -5.37
CA PRO A 90 -0.25 -18.09 -5.94
C PRO A 90 1.17 -18.47 -5.48
N PRO A 91 1.60 -19.74 -5.66
CA PRO A 91 2.97 -20.16 -5.37
C PRO A 91 4.02 -19.24 -6.00
N GLY A 92 5.04 -18.87 -5.22
CA GLY A 92 6.11 -17.96 -5.65
C GLY A 92 5.75 -16.47 -5.59
N SER A 93 4.57 -16.11 -5.09
CA SER A 93 4.17 -14.70 -4.92
C SER A 93 4.72 -14.05 -3.65
N GLY A 94 5.27 -14.83 -2.72
CA GLY A 94 5.64 -14.36 -1.37
C GLY A 94 4.42 -14.14 -0.48
N ARG A 95 3.25 -14.71 -0.82
CA ARG A 95 1.97 -14.59 -0.11
C ARG A 95 1.21 -15.93 -0.05
N GLU A 96 1.91 -17.05 -0.26
CA GLU A 96 1.31 -18.39 -0.36
C GLU A 96 0.96 -19.01 1.00
N THR A 97 1.58 -18.54 2.09
CA THR A 97 1.24 -18.91 3.47
C THR A 97 0.79 -17.68 4.25
N ASP A 98 0.07 -17.88 5.35
CA ASP A 98 -0.35 -16.78 6.22
C ASP A 98 0.85 -15.99 6.76
N GLU A 99 1.91 -16.67 7.17
CA GLU A 99 3.13 -16.02 7.67
C GLU A 99 3.78 -15.12 6.61
N LEU A 100 3.90 -15.61 5.36
CA LEU A 100 4.45 -14.83 4.26
C LEU A 100 3.53 -13.65 3.91
N ARG A 101 2.22 -13.91 3.87
CA ARG A 101 1.19 -12.91 3.53
C ARG A 101 1.16 -11.73 4.49
N VAL A 102 1.12 -11.96 5.80
CA VAL A 102 1.08 -10.88 6.81
C VAL A 102 2.41 -10.11 6.90
N ASN A 103 3.50 -10.74 6.45
CA ASN A 103 4.84 -10.15 6.43
C ASN A 103 5.28 -9.67 5.04
N PHE A 104 4.39 -9.64 4.06
CA PHE A 104 4.75 -9.29 2.68
C PHE A 104 5.41 -7.91 2.54
N PHE A 105 5.00 -6.94 3.38
CA PHE A 105 5.57 -5.59 3.41
C PHE A 105 6.55 -5.36 4.56
N ASP A 106 7.12 -6.41 5.16
CA ASP A 106 8.02 -6.26 6.32
C ASP A 106 9.24 -5.38 6.04
N GLU A 107 9.81 -5.48 4.83
CA GLU A 107 10.91 -4.60 4.40
C GLU A 107 10.49 -3.12 4.49
N TYR A 108 9.30 -2.77 3.98
CA TYR A 108 8.79 -1.41 3.99
C TYR A 108 8.47 -0.90 5.39
N ARG A 109 8.04 -1.78 6.31
CA ARG A 109 7.85 -1.42 7.74
C ARG A 109 9.14 -1.00 8.44
N ARG A 110 10.28 -1.48 7.97
CA ARG A 110 11.61 -1.15 8.51
C ARG A 110 12.26 0.06 7.84
N ARG A 111 11.63 0.60 6.78
CA ARG A 111 12.13 1.76 6.04
C ARG A 111 11.46 3.04 6.52
N THR A 112 12.20 4.14 6.46
CA THR A 112 11.61 5.47 6.64
C THR A 112 10.83 5.85 5.36
N PRO A 113 9.53 6.15 5.44
CA PRO A 113 8.80 6.68 4.30
C PRO A 113 9.34 8.07 3.91
N GLU A 114 9.35 8.40 2.62
CA GLU A 114 9.65 9.76 2.17
C GLU A 114 8.53 10.72 2.55
N ALA A 115 7.29 10.24 2.53
CA ALA A 115 6.13 10.99 2.94
C ALA A 115 5.02 10.09 3.49
N VAL A 116 4.20 10.66 4.36
CA VAL A 116 2.94 10.05 4.82
C VAL A 116 1.82 11.00 4.42
N ILE A 117 0.88 10.52 3.62
CA ILE A 117 -0.23 11.30 3.06
C ILE A 117 -1.53 10.87 3.75
N GLY A 118 -2.36 11.84 4.17
CA GLY A 118 -3.64 11.57 4.82
C GLY A 118 -3.55 10.69 6.06
N ASN A 119 -2.37 10.62 6.70
CA ASN A 119 -2.05 9.75 7.84
C ASN A 119 -2.25 8.23 7.59
N SER A 120 -2.39 7.83 6.32
CA SER A 120 -2.82 6.48 5.92
C SER A 120 -2.09 5.92 4.70
N ILE A 121 -1.44 6.76 3.89
CA ILE A 121 -0.64 6.32 2.74
C ILE A 121 0.83 6.60 3.02
N TYR A 122 1.66 5.56 2.94
CA TYR A 122 3.11 5.65 3.10
C TYR A 122 3.78 5.62 1.73
N VAL A 123 4.54 6.66 1.41
CA VAL A 123 5.23 6.79 0.11
C VAL A 123 6.72 6.52 0.30
N PHE A 124 7.24 5.55 -0.45
CA PHE A 124 8.64 5.15 -0.41
C PHE A 124 9.31 5.45 -1.73
N ARG A 125 10.47 6.11 -1.70
CA ARG A 125 11.34 6.25 -2.88
C ARG A 125 12.04 4.93 -3.16
N VAL A 126 11.99 4.45 -4.40
CA VAL A 126 12.62 3.19 -4.83
C VAL A 126 13.60 3.37 -6.00
N ARG A 127 13.75 4.59 -6.51
CA ARG A 127 14.72 4.99 -7.52
C ARG A 127 15.24 6.41 -7.29
#